data_AF-A1WKS5-F1
#
_entry.id   AF-A1WKS5-F1
#
_cell.length_a   1.000
_cell.length_b   1.000
_cell.length_c   1.000
_cell.angle_alpha   90.00
_cell.angle_beta   90.00
_cell.angle_gamma   90.00
#
_symmetry.space_group_name_H-M   'P 1'
#
loop_
_entity.id
_entity.type
_entity.pdbx_description
1 polymer ?
#
loop_
_entity_poly.entity_id
_entity_poly.type
_entity_poly.pdbx_seq_one_letter_code
_entity_poly.pdbx_strand_id
1 'polypeptide(L)'
;MSIFEQLNTAGGDRAAGFWRRTEGWAQEERPLRVVRKIVIDGSTDLVLCRGSAARMLVASEDPEWLSRIHTNVVGDKLRIEQDPRASLT
;
A
#
# COMPACT_ATOMS: atom_id res chain seq x y z
N MET A 1 4.50 5.55 -18.69
CA MET A 1 5.16 5.80 -17.40
C MET A 1 4.40 5.02 -16.35
N SER A 2 5.07 4.12 -15.66
CA SER A 2 4.49 3.25 -14.65
C SER A 2 4.02 4.07 -13.44
N ILE A 3 2.98 3.62 -12.74
CA ILE A 3 2.55 4.25 -11.46
C ILE A 3 3.71 4.29 -10.45
N PHE A 4 4.62 3.31 -10.51
CA PHE A 4 5.83 3.25 -9.69
C PHE A 4 6.80 4.38 -10.03
N GLU A 5 7.02 4.66 -11.32
CA GLU A 5 7.82 5.80 -11.74
C GLU A 5 7.18 7.10 -11.27
N GLN A 6 5.85 7.23 -11.40
CA GLN A 6 5.12 8.41 -10.94
C GLN A 6 5.21 8.61 -9.42
N LEU A 7 5.12 7.55 -8.62
CA LEU A 7 5.23 7.64 -7.15
C LEU A 7 6.67 7.86 -6.69
N ASN A 8 7.65 7.26 -7.37
CA ASN A 8 9.07 7.55 -7.16
C ASN A 8 9.41 9.01 -7.49
N THR A 9 8.76 9.59 -8.50
CA THR A 9 8.99 11.00 -8.89
C THR A 9 8.13 11.98 -8.06
N ALA A 10 6.90 11.62 -7.66
CA ALA A 10 5.98 12.48 -6.92
C ALA A 10 6.23 12.48 -5.40
N GLY A 11 6.82 11.42 -4.86
CA GLY A 11 7.21 11.32 -3.46
C GLY A 11 8.68 11.65 -3.31
N GLY A 12 9.00 12.92 -2.98
CA GLY A 12 10.37 13.41 -2.84
C GLY A 12 11.30 12.45 -2.07
N ASP A 13 12.58 12.44 -2.44
CA ASP A 13 13.71 11.53 -2.11
C ASP A 13 13.52 10.40 -1.07
N ARG A 14 12.85 10.67 0.05
CA ARG A 14 12.53 9.67 1.10
C ARG A 14 11.47 8.65 0.68
N ALA A 15 10.40 9.07 0.00
CA ALA A 15 9.38 8.13 -0.48
C ALA A 15 9.91 7.31 -1.67
N ALA A 16 10.63 7.96 -2.59
CA ALA A 16 11.41 7.27 -3.62
C ALA A 16 12.38 6.24 -3.04
N GLY A 17 13.05 6.55 -1.93
CA GLY A 17 13.94 5.62 -1.23
C GLY A 17 13.21 4.44 -0.59
N PHE A 18 12.04 4.66 0.02
CA PHE A 18 11.22 3.59 0.59
C PHE A 18 10.74 2.62 -0.50
N TRP A 19 10.23 3.15 -1.61
CA TRP A 19 9.78 2.34 -2.75
C TRP A 19 10.94 1.60 -3.43
N ARG A 20 12.14 2.19 -3.49
CA ARG A 20 13.34 1.50 -3.99
C ARG A 20 13.66 0.24 -3.16
N ARG A 21 13.35 0.23 -1.86
CA ARG A 21 13.52 -0.98 -1.02
C ARG A 21 12.51 -2.08 -1.31
N THR A 22 11.40 -1.75 -1.98
CA THR A 22 10.38 -2.73 -2.40
C THR A 22 10.63 -3.31 -3.80
N GLU A 23 11.79 -3.01 -4.40
CA GLU A 23 12.18 -3.59 -5.69
C GLU A 23 12.26 -5.12 -5.59
N GLY A 24 11.60 -5.82 -6.50
CA GLY A 24 11.49 -7.29 -6.49
C GLY A 24 10.42 -7.88 -5.57
N TRP A 25 9.72 -7.07 -4.77
CA TRP A 25 8.59 -7.52 -3.96
C TRP A 25 7.39 -7.88 -4.84
N ALA A 26 6.49 -8.73 -4.32
CA ALA A 26 5.18 -8.93 -4.92
C ALA A 26 4.35 -7.64 -4.78
N GLN A 27 3.69 -7.21 -5.86
CA GLN A 27 3.04 -5.91 -5.92
C GLN A 27 1.75 -5.98 -6.72
N GLU A 28 0.75 -5.18 -6.32
CA GLU A 28 -0.47 -4.99 -7.07
C GLU A 28 -1.06 -3.58 -6.89
N GLU A 29 -1.72 -3.09 -7.94
CA GLU A 29 -2.55 -1.88 -7.86
C GLU A 29 -3.96 -2.26 -7.43
N ARG A 30 -4.48 -1.51 -6.46
CA ARG A 30 -5.84 -1.69 -5.96
C ARG A 30 -6.70 -0.46 -6.23
N PRO A 31 -7.98 -0.62 -6.60
CA PRO A 31 -8.89 0.49 -6.76
C PRO A 31 -8.99 1.32 -5.47
N LEU A 32 -8.83 2.63 -5.59
CA LEU A 32 -9.03 3.56 -4.48
C LEU A 32 -9.87 4.75 -4.95
N ARG A 33 -10.98 5.00 -4.24
CA ARG A 33 -11.74 6.24 -4.40
C ARG A 33 -11.25 7.29 -3.40
N VAL A 34 -11.68 8.54 -3.58
CA VAL A 34 -11.39 9.60 -2.61
C VAL A 34 -11.95 9.21 -1.23
N VAL A 35 -11.07 9.23 -0.23
CA VAL A 35 -11.38 8.95 1.18
C VAL A 35 -10.94 10.12 2.06
N ARG A 36 -11.56 10.27 3.23
CA ARG A 36 -11.23 11.32 4.22
C ARG A 36 -10.47 10.78 5.42
N LYS A 37 -10.44 9.46 5.60
CA LYS A 37 -9.79 8.81 6.73
C LYS A 37 -9.16 7.50 6.29
N ILE A 38 -8.01 7.17 6.88
CA ILE A 38 -7.35 5.88 6.75
C ILE A 38 -7.32 5.24 8.15
N VAL A 39 -7.66 3.96 8.23
CA VAL A 39 -7.57 3.13 9.43
C VAL A 39 -6.68 1.94 9.09
N ILE A 40 -5.64 1.73 9.88
CA ILE A 40 -4.76 0.57 9.76
C ILE A 40 -5.00 -0.30 10.98
N ASP A 41 -5.34 -1.56 10.74
CA ASP A 41 -5.55 -2.58 11.75
C ASP A 41 -4.58 -3.74 11.45
N GLY A 42 -3.35 -3.60 11.95
CA GLY A 42 -2.23 -4.47 11.64
C GLY A 42 -0.89 -3.73 11.72
N SER A 43 0.19 -4.41 11.29
CA SER A 43 1.56 -3.88 11.32
C SER A 43 2.07 -3.47 9.94
N THR A 44 1.17 -3.11 9.02
CA THR A 44 1.54 -2.71 7.65
C THR A 44 2.08 -1.28 7.62
N ASP A 45 3.22 -1.08 6.96
CA ASP A 45 3.76 0.25 6.70
C ASP A 45 2.91 1.02 5.67
N LEU A 46 2.65 2.30 5.93
CA LEU A 46 1.89 3.17 5.02
C LEU A 46 2.76 4.33 4.53
N VAL A 47 2.84 4.47 3.20
CA VAL A 47 3.46 5.62 2.53
C VAL A 47 2.39 6.42 1.82
N LEU A 48 2.33 7.73 2.09
CA LEU A 48 1.42 8.67 1.45
C LEU A 48 2.20 9.66 0.58
N CYS A 49 1.82 9.75 -0.69
CA CYS A 49 2.34 10.72 -1.64
C CYS A 49 1.21 11.59 -2.18
N ARG A 50 1.50 12.86 -2.47
CA ARG A 50 0.53 13.72 -3.15
C ARG A 50 0.60 13.45 -4.65
N GLY A 51 -0.51 13.00 -5.23
CA GLY A 51 -0.65 12.76 -6.67
C GLY A 51 -1.84 13.54 -7.25
N SER A 52 -1.96 13.52 -8.58
CA SER A 52 -3.11 14.08 -9.30
C SER A 52 -4.39 13.23 -9.17
N ALA A 53 -4.26 11.97 -8.75
CA ALA A 53 -5.35 11.03 -8.54
C ALA A 53 -5.12 10.15 -7.31
N ALA A 54 -6.19 9.70 -6.67
CA ALA A 54 -6.12 8.71 -5.60
C ALA A 54 -5.82 7.34 -6.21
N ARG A 55 -4.71 6.72 -5.78
CA ARG A 55 -4.29 5.39 -6.21
C ARG A 55 -3.67 4.66 -5.02
N MET A 56 -3.74 3.34 -5.03
CA MET A 56 -3.19 2.50 -3.96
C MET A 56 -2.35 1.38 -4.57
N LEU A 57 -1.14 1.24 -4.04
CA LEU A 57 -0.26 0.12 -4.31
C LEU A 57 -0.05 -0.64 -3.02
N VAL A 58 -0.13 -1.95 -3.12
CA VAL A 58 0.19 -2.85 -2.02
C VAL A 58 1.38 -3.68 -2.46
N ALA A 59 2.37 -3.78 -1.58
CA ALA A 59 3.60 -4.52 -1.84
C ALA A 59 3.94 -5.39 -0.62
N SER A 60 4.49 -6.57 -0.88
CA SER A 60 4.98 -7.49 0.16
C SER A 60 6.21 -8.24 -0.33
N GLU A 61 7.22 -8.36 0.54
CA GLU A 61 8.42 -9.17 0.26
C GLU A 61 8.06 -10.64 0.00
N ASP A 62 7.09 -11.16 0.75
CA ASP A 62 6.54 -12.50 0.59
C ASP A 62 5.21 -12.42 -0.20
N PRO A 63 5.11 -13.05 -1.38
CA PRO A 63 3.91 -13.04 -2.19
C PRO A 63 2.66 -13.56 -1.48
N GLU A 64 2.78 -14.52 -0.57
CA GLU A 64 1.62 -15.08 0.14
C GLU A 64 0.96 -14.03 1.05
N TRP A 65 1.77 -13.13 1.59
CA TRP A 65 1.31 -12.04 2.45
C TRP A 65 0.51 -10.99 1.70
N LEU A 66 0.70 -10.83 0.39
CA LEU A 66 -0.06 -9.87 -0.41
C LEU A 66 -1.56 -10.18 -0.36
N SER A 67 -1.92 -11.47 -0.39
CA SER A 67 -3.31 -11.95 -0.30
C SER A 67 -3.95 -11.76 1.08
N ARG A 68 -3.15 -11.55 2.12
CA ARG A 68 -3.58 -11.37 3.52
C ARG A 68 -3.75 -9.92 3.93
N ILE A 69 -3.31 -8.99 3.08
CA ILE A 69 -3.57 -7.56 3.25
C ILE A 69 -4.92 -7.28 2.61
N HIS A 70 -5.90 -6.90 3.41
CA HIS A 70 -7.25 -6.57 2.97
C HIS A 70 -7.43 -5.07 2.97
N THR A 71 -7.98 -4.54 1.88
CA THR A 71 -8.25 -3.11 1.76
C THR A 71 -9.69 -2.91 1.37
N ASN A 72 -10.45 -2.19 2.20
CA ASN A 72 -11.86 -1.94 1.95
C ASN A 72 -12.21 -0.47 2.21
N VAL A 73 -13.15 0.07 1.42
CA VAL A 73 -13.64 1.43 1.60
C VAL A 73 -15.05 1.40 2.20
N VAL A 74 -15.14 1.73 3.49
CA VAL A 74 -16.40 1.78 4.24
C VAL A 74 -16.78 3.24 4.50
N GLY A 75 -17.83 3.71 3.82
CA GLY A 75 -18.19 5.13 3.82
C GLY A 75 -17.06 5.98 3.23
N ASP A 76 -16.53 6.92 4.03
CA ASP A 76 -15.42 7.81 3.69
C ASP A 76 -14.06 7.33 4.21
N LYS A 77 -13.99 6.08 4.71
CA LYS A 77 -12.80 5.50 5.35
C LYS A 77 -12.20 4.40 4.49
N LEU A 78 -10.90 4.46 4.22
CA LEU A 78 -10.11 3.31 3.82
C LEU A 78 -9.72 2.52 5.08
N ARG A 79 -10.08 1.25 5.15
CA ARG A 79 -9.60 0.30 6.15
C ARG A 79 -8.57 -0.61 5.50
N ILE A 80 -7.42 -0.73 6.14
CA ILE A 80 -6.34 -1.65 5.77
C ILE A 80 -6.23 -2.63 6.93
N GLU A 81 -6.54 -3.89 6.68
CA GLU A 81 -6.56 -4.97 7.67
C GLU A 81 -5.56 -6.04 7.23
N GLN A 82 -4.89 -6.68 8.17
CA GLN A 82 -3.92 -7.73 7.87
C GLN A 82 -4.25 -8.97 8.70
N ASP A 83 -4.48 -10.10 8.04
CA ASP A 83 -4.67 -11.36 8.76
C ASP A 83 -3.41 -11.68 9.58
N PRO A 84 -3.55 -12.20 10.81
CA PRO A 84 -2.38 -12.61 11.58
C PRO A 84 -1.61 -13.70 10.82
N ARG A 85 -0.28 -13.69 10.97
CA ARG A 85 0.54 -14.81 10.51
C ARG A 85 -0.02 -16.03 11.24
N ALA A 86 -0.36 -17.10 10.50
CA ALA A 86 -0.76 -18.34 11.14
C ALA A 86 0.31 -18.66 12.19
N SER A 87 -0.06 -18.66 13.47
CA SER A 87 0.87 -18.97 14.52
C SER A 87 1.40 -20.36 14.23
N LEU A 88 2.70 -20.49 13.99
CA LEU A 88 3.37 -21.78 13.97
C LEU A 88 3.26 -22.31 15.40
N THR A 89 2.19 -23.03 15.70
CA THR A 89 2.07 -23.94 16.85
C THR A 89 2.81 -25.22 16.55
#